data_AF-A0A317J0J2-F1
#
_entry.id   AF-A0A317J0J2-F1
#
_cell.length_a   1.000
_cell.length_b   1.000
_cell.length_c   1.000
_cell.angle_alpha   90.00
_cell.angle_beta   90.00
_cell.angle_gamma   90.00
#
_symmetry.space_group_name_H-M   'P 1'
#
loop_
_entity.id
_entity.type
_entity.pdbx_description
1 polymer ?
#
loop_
_entity_poly.entity_id
_entity_poly.type
_entity_poly.pdbx_seq_one_letter_code
_entity_poly.pdbx_strand_id
1 'polypeptide(L)'
;MSSLQKSIATWVGIISSLSTAIGVIQSEPWLVTISAIFLGASILAWHYGRRERRTLDSASLKIEGRGIDSLNLANLSRRINRSLVVQEVSRDAVIQGETLKITATYSGYCRAPRETGIEFSVDTDNNIPFNGLDCWGYDLMRDPEKRHPIYPILKGTDGSSKKIVVPLLEPLNAHDPFKVALKCTLPGCMKSGLEYYAAALSFEQDQVPHSTVRLTFVGDFPEWVRGYEFTGAGSPELLRDLLPLPGEGRIREYVDTAVHIPGQSARVYLFSRPSKTQRRLTPS
;
A
#
# COMPACT_ATOMS: atom_id res chain seq x y z
N MET A 1 19.56 38.11 23.84
CA MET A 1 20.87 38.09 23.16
C MET A 1 22.00 37.45 23.99
N SER A 2 21.87 37.25 25.31
CA SER A 2 22.93 36.71 26.17
C SER A 2 23.09 35.17 26.19
N SER A 3 22.06 34.38 25.82
CA SER A 3 22.16 32.90 25.85
C SER A 3 22.87 32.32 24.61
N LEU A 4 22.74 32.96 23.46
CA LEU A 4 23.37 32.55 22.20
C LEU A 4 24.90 32.74 22.26
N GLN A 5 25.38 33.85 22.82
CA GLN A 5 26.81 34.08 23.04
C GLN A 5 27.40 33.08 24.05
N LYS A 6 26.66 32.73 25.12
CA LYS A 6 27.10 31.70 26.06
C LYS A 6 27.15 30.32 25.42
N SER A 7 26.16 29.97 24.59
CA SER A 7 26.15 28.70 23.83
C SER A 7 27.35 28.62 22.88
N ILE A 8 27.60 29.67 22.10
CA ILE A 8 28.73 29.73 21.16
C ILE A 8 30.07 29.66 21.91
N ALA A 9 30.23 30.38 23.02
CA ALA A 9 31.46 30.32 23.81
C ALA A 9 31.70 28.92 24.42
N THR A 10 30.62 28.23 24.80
CA THR A 10 30.69 26.86 25.33
C THR A 10 31.10 25.88 24.22
N TRP A 11 30.54 26.01 23.02
CA TRP A 11 30.92 25.21 21.85
C TRP A 11 32.36 25.49 21.40
N VAL A 12 32.80 26.75 21.40
CA VAL A 12 34.17 27.12 21.06
C VAL A 12 35.17 26.53 22.06
N GLY A 13 34.85 26.53 23.37
CA GLY A 13 35.68 25.91 24.40
C GLY A 13 35.74 24.39 24.30
N ILE A 14 34.63 23.73 23.96
CA ILE A 14 34.60 22.28 23.74
C ILE A 14 35.41 21.91 22.50
N ILE A 15 35.25 22.67 21.40
CA ILE A 15 36.00 22.43 20.16
C ILE A 15 37.49 22.69 20.38
N SER A 16 37.88 23.77 21.07
CA SER A 16 39.30 24.08 21.30
C SER A 16 39.97 23.05 22.22
N SER A 17 39.29 22.59 23.26
CA SER A 17 39.82 21.55 24.15
C SER A 17 39.95 20.20 23.45
N LEU A 18 39.00 19.83 22.58
CA LEU A 18 39.12 18.67 21.69
C LEU A 18 40.27 18.81 20.69
N SER A 19 40.45 19.99 20.07
CA SER A 19 41.57 20.25 19.15
C SER A 19 42.93 20.18 19.85
N THR A 20 43.02 20.61 21.12
CA THR A 20 44.27 20.55 21.89
C THR A 20 44.56 19.12 22.35
N ALA A 21 43.53 18.34 22.72
CA ALA A 21 43.67 16.92 23.01
C ALA A 21 44.10 16.11 21.77
N ILE A 22 43.63 16.49 20.58
CA ILE A 22 44.06 15.90 19.30
C ILE A 22 45.50 16.33 18.95
N GLY A 23 45.91 17.55 19.27
CA GLY A 23 47.25 18.08 19.01
C GLY A 23 48.38 17.49 19.88
N VAL A 24 48.06 16.92 21.04
CA VAL A 24 49.05 16.33 21.97
C VAL A 24 49.34 14.85 21.63
N ILE A 25 48.51 14.18 20.83
CA ILE A 25 48.73 12.79 20.43
C ILE A 25 49.46 12.78 19.08
N GLN A 26 50.75 13.15 19.10
CA GLN A 26 51.71 12.90 18.01
C GLN A 26 52.02 11.40 17.89
N SER A 27 51.03 10.62 17.46
CA SER A 27 51.31 9.38 16.73
C SER A 27 50.49 9.42 15.45
N GLU A 28 51.18 9.49 14.32
CA GLU A 28 50.53 9.52 13.00
C GLU A 28 49.54 8.37 12.70
N PRO A 29 49.61 7.15 13.29
CA PRO A 29 48.69 6.08 12.87
C PRO A 29 47.26 6.16 13.41
N TRP A 30 46.99 6.76 14.57
CA TRP A 30 45.62 6.73 15.14
C TRP A 30 44.66 7.68 14.41
N LEU A 31 45.13 8.87 14.01
CA LEU A 31 44.35 9.82 13.20
C LEU A 31 44.03 9.26 11.81
N VAL A 32 45.00 8.58 11.19
CA VAL A 32 44.80 7.88 9.91
C VAL A 32 43.75 6.78 10.07
N THR A 33 43.80 6.02 11.16
CA THR A 33 42.85 4.94 11.44
C THR A 33 41.42 5.46 11.63
N ILE A 34 41.24 6.50 12.44
CA ILE A 34 39.92 7.12 12.66
C ILE A 34 39.38 7.72 11.35
N SER A 35 40.22 8.42 10.60
CA SER A 35 39.83 9.01 9.31
C SER A 35 39.41 7.94 8.30
N ALA A 36 40.12 6.80 8.26
CA ALA A 36 39.77 5.66 7.42
C ALA A 36 38.44 5.03 7.82
N ILE A 37 38.14 4.92 9.12
CA ILE A 37 36.84 4.43 9.61
C ILE A 37 35.71 5.37 9.17
N PHE A 38 35.85 6.69 9.35
CA PHE A 38 34.84 7.65 8.91
C PHE A 38 34.64 7.64 7.39
N LEU A 39 35.71 7.51 6.62
CA LEU A 39 35.64 7.40 5.16
C LEU A 39 34.91 6.10 4.76
N GLY A 40 35.24 4.98 5.39
CA GLY A 40 34.58 3.69 5.19
C GLY A 40 33.09 3.75 5.53
N ALA A 41 32.73 4.32 6.67
CA ALA A 41 31.34 4.52 7.08
C ALA A 41 30.58 5.45 6.12
N SER A 42 31.23 6.50 5.62
CA SER A 42 30.63 7.43 4.65
C SER A 42 30.40 6.78 3.29
N ILE A 43 31.36 5.98 2.81
CA ILE A 43 31.21 5.20 1.57
C ILE A 43 30.10 4.17 1.71
N LEU A 44 30.02 3.45 2.84
CA LEU A 44 28.94 2.50 3.11
C LEU A 44 27.58 3.21 3.19
N ALA A 45 27.48 4.34 3.88
CA ALA A 45 26.26 5.14 3.96
C ALA A 45 25.86 5.69 2.58
N TRP A 46 26.83 6.12 1.76
CA TRP A 46 26.58 6.56 0.39
C TRP A 46 26.14 5.41 -0.52
N HIS A 47 26.78 4.24 -0.42
CA HIS A 47 26.38 3.05 -1.18
C HIS A 47 24.99 2.56 -0.78
N TYR A 48 24.71 2.54 0.53
CA TYR A 48 23.40 2.22 1.08
C TYR A 48 22.35 3.22 0.59
N GLY A 49 22.60 4.52 0.74
CA GLY A 49 21.68 5.57 0.28
C GLY A 49 21.50 5.60 -1.24
N ARG A 50 22.52 5.27 -2.03
CA ARG A 50 22.43 5.16 -3.49
C ARG A 50 21.64 3.92 -3.91
N ARG A 51 21.78 2.80 -3.19
CA ARG A 51 20.95 1.61 -3.38
C ARG A 51 19.49 1.93 -3.07
N GLU A 52 19.22 2.56 -1.93
CA GLU A 52 17.88 3.00 -1.52
C GLU A 52 17.26 3.95 -2.54
N ARG A 53 18.00 4.97 -2.99
CA ARG A 53 17.53 5.93 -4.01
C ARG A 53 17.23 5.27 -5.35
N ARG A 54 18.08 4.34 -5.81
CA ARG A 54 17.81 3.59 -7.05
C ARG A 54 16.57 2.72 -6.93
N THR A 55 16.35 2.14 -5.75
CA THR A 55 15.13 1.38 -5.45
C THR A 55 13.89 2.28 -5.42
N LEU A 56 14.00 3.52 -4.91
CA LEU A 56 12.92 4.51 -4.91
C LEU A 56 12.65 5.07 -6.32
N ASP A 57 13.69 5.39 -7.10
CA ASP A 57 13.57 5.91 -8.47
C ASP A 57 13.04 4.85 -9.44
N SER A 58 13.40 3.57 -9.24
CA SER A 58 12.80 2.44 -9.98
C SER A 58 11.38 2.11 -9.50
N ALA A 59 10.94 2.72 -8.41
CA ALA A 59 9.64 2.51 -7.78
C ALA A 59 8.80 3.78 -7.79
N SER A 60 8.96 4.72 -8.74
CA SER A 60 7.99 5.80 -8.90
C SER A 60 7.04 5.49 -10.06
N LEU A 61 6.20 4.46 -9.90
CA LEU A 61 5.12 4.19 -10.85
C LEU A 61 4.24 5.45 -10.99
N LYS A 62 4.12 5.93 -12.21
CA LYS A 62 3.20 7.02 -12.58
C LYS A 62 2.27 6.51 -13.68
N ILE A 63 0.97 6.74 -13.50
CA ILE A 63 -0.04 6.46 -14.51
C ILE A 63 -0.69 7.80 -14.84
N GLU A 64 -0.59 8.23 -16.11
CA GLU A 64 -1.09 9.53 -16.58
C GLU A 64 -0.67 10.73 -15.70
N GLY A 65 0.58 10.72 -15.22
CA GLY A 65 1.13 11.77 -14.36
C GLY A 65 0.76 11.65 -12.87
N ARG A 66 -0.17 10.75 -12.49
CA ARG A 66 -0.46 10.43 -11.08
C ARG A 66 0.52 9.39 -10.54
N GLY A 67 1.27 9.76 -9.51
CA GLY A 67 2.09 8.80 -8.76
C GLY A 67 1.23 7.77 -8.03
N ILE A 68 1.63 6.49 -8.04
CA ILE A 68 0.92 5.39 -7.38
C ILE A 68 1.75 4.92 -6.18
N ASP A 69 2.02 5.85 -5.25
CA ASP A 69 3.04 5.70 -4.22
C ASP A 69 2.75 4.55 -3.25
N SER A 70 1.48 4.34 -2.91
CA SER A 70 1.07 3.22 -2.07
C SER A 70 1.39 1.86 -2.72
N LEU A 71 1.16 1.70 -4.02
CA LEU A 71 1.49 0.48 -4.75
C LEU A 71 3.00 0.28 -4.89
N ASN A 72 3.75 1.37 -5.07
CA ASN A 72 5.20 1.35 -5.11
C ASN A 72 5.79 0.79 -3.80
N LEU A 73 5.32 1.32 -2.66
CA LEU A 73 5.70 0.80 -1.34
C LEU A 73 5.23 -0.65 -1.13
N ALA A 74 4.04 -0.98 -1.61
CA ALA A 74 3.51 -2.34 -1.55
C ALA A 74 4.36 -3.34 -2.34
N ASN A 75 4.94 -2.93 -3.47
CA ASN A 75 5.83 -3.75 -4.29
C ASN A 75 7.19 -3.98 -3.62
N LEU A 76 7.76 -2.96 -2.98
CA LEU A 76 9.03 -3.07 -2.26
C LEU A 76 8.95 -4.01 -1.04
N SER A 77 7.80 -4.01 -0.37
CA SER A 77 7.54 -4.82 0.83
C SER A 77 6.65 -6.04 0.56
N ARG A 78 6.52 -6.45 -0.71
CA ARG A 78 5.53 -7.45 -1.13
C ARG A 78 5.83 -8.80 -0.48
N ARG A 79 4.94 -9.21 0.42
CA ARG A 79 4.88 -10.58 0.94
C ARG A 79 4.02 -11.44 0.04
N ILE A 80 4.52 -12.61 -0.32
CA ILE A 80 3.83 -13.57 -1.18
C ILE A 80 3.20 -14.62 -0.29
N ASN A 81 1.88 -14.80 -0.40
CA ASN A 81 1.19 -15.92 0.24
C ASN A 81 1.53 -17.22 -0.50
N ARG A 82 2.10 -18.18 0.23
CA ARG A 82 2.51 -19.49 -0.29
C ARG A 82 1.63 -20.64 0.20
N SER A 83 0.71 -20.39 1.11
CA SER A 83 -0.08 -21.43 1.77
C SER A 83 -1.45 -21.62 1.13
N LEU A 84 -1.97 -20.59 0.47
CA LEU A 84 -3.32 -20.57 -0.08
C LEU A 84 -3.28 -20.49 -1.61
N VAL A 85 -4.17 -21.26 -2.23
CA VAL A 85 -4.48 -21.16 -3.66
C VAL A 85 -5.85 -20.50 -3.78
N VAL A 86 -5.89 -19.32 -4.37
CA VAL A 86 -7.09 -18.53 -4.59
C VAL A 86 -7.71 -18.91 -5.94
N GLN A 87 -8.99 -19.23 -5.92
CA GLN A 87 -9.78 -19.56 -7.11
C GLN A 87 -10.59 -18.35 -7.57
N GLU A 88 -11.15 -17.59 -6.62
CA GLU A 88 -11.91 -16.38 -6.94
C GLU A 88 -11.52 -15.22 -6.03
N VAL A 89 -11.45 -14.04 -6.64
CA VAL A 89 -11.29 -12.76 -5.95
C VAL A 89 -12.44 -11.85 -6.32
N SER A 90 -13.10 -11.28 -5.32
CA SER A 90 -14.08 -10.22 -5.51
C SER A 90 -13.67 -9.01 -4.67
N ARG A 91 -13.72 -7.82 -5.27
CA ARG A 91 -13.44 -6.56 -4.60
C ARG A 91 -14.52 -5.55 -4.91
N ASP A 92 -15.19 -5.08 -3.88
CA ASP A 92 -16.11 -3.96 -3.95
C ASP A 92 -15.46 -2.73 -3.30
N ALA A 93 -15.35 -1.65 -4.06
CA ALA A 93 -14.78 -0.39 -3.62
C ALA A 93 -15.84 0.71 -3.77
N VAL A 94 -16.41 1.12 -2.64
CA VAL A 94 -17.43 2.18 -2.57
C VAL A 94 -16.77 3.50 -2.22
N ILE A 95 -16.85 4.45 -3.14
CA ILE A 95 -16.25 5.78 -3.05
C ILE A 95 -17.38 6.78 -2.80
N GLN A 96 -17.37 7.40 -1.61
CA GLN A 96 -18.35 8.40 -1.21
C GLN A 96 -17.64 9.63 -0.66
N GLY A 97 -17.65 10.72 -1.43
CA GLY A 97 -16.88 11.92 -1.11
C GLY A 97 -15.40 11.58 -0.96
N GLU A 98 -14.84 11.83 0.22
CA GLU A 98 -13.42 11.54 0.51
C GLU A 98 -13.16 10.18 1.15
N THR A 99 -14.21 9.37 1.33
CA THR A 99 -14.12 8.06 1.98
C THR A 99 -14.13 6.94 0.94
N LEU A 100 -13.23 5.97 1.09
CA LEU A 100 -13.27 4.68 0.40
C LEU A 100 -13.68 3.60 1.40
N LYS A 101 -14.67 2.79 1.05
CA LYS A 101 -14.99 1.54 1.75
C LYS A 101 -14.63 0.38 0.83
N ILE A 102 -13.79 -0.53 1.31
CA ILE A 102 -13.41 -1.73 0.58
C ILE A 102 -14.03 -2.96 1.21
N THR A 103 -14.49 -3.88 0.37
CA THR A 103 -14.75 -5.27 0.73
C THR A 103 -13.95 -6.14 -0.22
N ALA A 104 -13.00 -6.92 0.29
CA ALA A 104 -12.22 -7.88 -0.47
C ALA A 104 -12.56 -9.29 -0.02
N THR A 105 -13.03 -10.14 -0.92
CA THR A 105 -13.37 -11.54 -0.64
C THR A 105 -12.49 -12.45 -1.48
N TYR A 106 -11.82 -13.40 -0.82
CA TYR A 106 -11.04 -14.45 -1.46
C TYR A 106 -11.66 -15.81 -1.15
N SER A 107 -11.75 -16.68 -2.15
CA SER A 107 -12.13 -18.08 -1.99
C SER A 107 -11.12 -18.99 -2.67
N GLY A 108 -10.99 -20.21 -2.17
CA GLY A 108 -10.07 -21.20 -2.72
C GLY A 108 -9.81 -22.34 -1.75
N TYR A 109 -8.59 -22.88 -1.75
CA TYR A 109 -8.19 -23.96 -0.85
C TYR A 109 -6.78 -23.75 -0.27
N CYS A 110 -6.53 -24.32 0.89
CA CYS A 110 -5.20 -24.35 1.49
C CYS A 110 -4.36 -25.45 0.83
N ARG A 111 -3.11 -25.17 0.46
CA ARG A 111 -2.16 -26.20 -0.02
C ARG A 111 -1.05 -26.52 0.98
N ALA A 112 -0.85 -25.67 1.98
CA ALA A 112 0.10 -25.93 3.05
C ALA A 112 -0.46 -26.99 4.02
N PRO A 113 0.40 -27.67 4.81
CA PRO A 113 -0.07 -28.59 5.84
C PRO A 113 -1.00 -27.93 6.85
N ARG A 114 -0.79 -26.63 7.11
CA ARG A 114 -1.59 -25.83 8.04
C ARG A 114 -1.53 -24.35 7.69
N GLU A 115 -2.66 -23.65 7.77
CA GLU A 115 -2.75 -22.18 7.71
C GLU A 115 -3.74 -21.67 8.77
N THR A 116 -3.48 -20.50 9.34
CA THR A 116 -4.23 -19.92 10.45
C THR A 116 -4.79 -18.53 10.13
N GLY A 117 -4.44 -17.94 8.99
CA GLY A 117 -4.92 -16.62 8.62
C GLY A 117 -4.79 -16.35 7.13
N ILE A 118 -5.46 -15.29 6.67
CA ILE A 118 -5.35 -14.79 5.30
C ILE A 118 -4.76 -13.39 5.32
N GLU A 119 -3.73 -13.18 4.52
CA GLU A 119 -3.09 -11.88 4.37
C GLU A 119 -3.81 -11.02 3.32
N PHE A 120 -4.08 -9.77 3.67
CA PHE A 120 -4.61 -8.74 2.80
C PHE A 120 -3.66 -7.56 2.75
N SER A 121 -3.69 -6.83 1.63
CA SER A 121 -2.99 -5.55 1.47
C SER A 121 -4.01 -4.44 1.48
N VAL A 122 -3.79 -3.44 2.34
CA VAL A 122 -4.57 -2.21 2.41
C VAL A 122 -3.62 -1.08 2.05
N ASP A 123 -3.76 -0.59 0.83
CA ASP A 123 -2.86 0.38 0.23
C ASP A 123 -3.58 1.72 0.09
N THR A 124 -2.98 2.78 0.63
CA THR A 124 -3.51 4.14 0.60
C THR A 124 -2.39 5.18 0.61
N ASP A 125 -2.49 6.21 -0.22
CA ASP A 125 -1.52 7.31 -0.21
C ASP A 125 -1.59 8.14 1.09
N ASN A 126 -2.76 8.14 1.75
CA ASN A 126 -2.89 8.72 3.07
C ASN A 126 -2.39 7.69 4.09
N ASN A 127 -1.33 8.00 4.82
CA ASN A 127 -0.85 7.11 5.88
C ASN A 127 -1.77 7.15 7.11
N ILE A 128 -2.95 6.52 7.00
CA ILE A 128 -3.90 6.34 8.10
C ILE A 128 -3.33 5.27 9.03
N PRO A 129 -3.04 5.57 10.32
CA PRO A 129 -2.50 4.58 11.25
C PRO A 129 -3.38 3.33 11.34
N PHE A 130 -2.79 2.16 11.56
CA PHE A 130 -3.55 0.90 11.60
C PHE A 130 -4.67 0.91 12.64
N ASN A 131 -4.43 1.49 13.82
CA ASN A 131 -5.45 1.63 14.87
C ASN A 131 -6.58 2.63 14.52
N GLY A 132 -6.37 3.48 13.51
CA GLY A 132 -7.37 4.38 12.96
C GLY A 132 -8.14 3.79 11.77
N LEU A 133 -7.76 2.60 11.30
CA LEU A 133 -8.51 1.88 10.27
C LEU A 133 -9.67 1.12 10.90
N ASP A 134 -10.87 1.43 10.41
CA ASP A 134 -12.06 0.68 10.75
C ASP A 134 -12.14 -0.54 9.85
N CYS A 135 -11.48 -1.63 10.28
CA CYS A 135 -11.33 -2.88 9.54
C CYS A 135 -11.76 -4.10 10.34
N TRP A 136 -12.44 -5.03 9.68
CA TRP A 136 -12.76 -6.35 10.24
C TRP A 136 -12.93 -7.38 9.12
N GLY A 137 -12.66 -8.64 9.44
CA GLY A 137 -12.82 -9.76 8.54
C GLY A 137 -13.91 -10.74 8.97
N TYR A 138 -14.18 -11.70 8.09
CA TYR A 138 -15.11 -12.80 8.32
C TYR A 138 -14.60 -14.06 7.64
N ASP A 139 -14.60 -15.17 8.36
CA ASP A 139 -14.47 -16.50 7.79
C ASP A 139 -15.85 -16.97 7.31
N LEU A 140 -16.12 -16.83 6.01
CA LEU A 140 -17.43 -17.11 5.42
C LEU A 140 -17.71 -18.60 5.24
N MET A 141 -16.72 -19.47 5.41
CA MET A 141 -16.96 -20.93 5.43
C MET A 141 -17.53 -21.38 6.76
N ARG A 142 -17.12 -20.73 7.86
CA ARG A 142 -17.53 -21.09 9.23
C ARG A 142 -18.58 -20.15 9.81
N ASP A 143 -18.63 -18.91 9.33
CA ASP A 143 -19.58 -17.88 9.73
C ASP A 143 -20.21 -17.22 8.48
N PRO A 144 -21.04 -17.94 7.70
CA PRO A 144 -21.64 -17.43 6.47
C PRO A 144 -22.56 -16.23 6.71
N GLU A 145 -23.14 -16.15 7.90
CA GLU A 145 -24.02 -15.05 8.31
C GLU A 145 -23.27 -13.83 8.87
N LYS A 146 -21.94 -13.89 8.98
CA LYS A 146 -21.09 -12.77 9.42
C LYS A 146 -21.42 -12.29 10.85
N ARG A 147 -21.79 -13.22 11.74
CA ARG A 147 -22.14 -12.92 13.14
C ARG A 147 -20.92 -12.61 14.00
N HIS A 148 -19.75 -13.12 13.62
CA HIS A 148 -18.51 -13.03 14.38
C HIS A 148 -17.47 -12.20 13.62
N PRO A 149 -17.42 -10.87 13.82
CA PRO A 149 -16.38 -10.05 13.21
C PRO A 149 -15.00 -10.43 13.77
N ILE A 150 -14.03 -10.56 12.87
CA ILE A 150 -12.65 -10.89 13.21
C ILE A 150 -11.79 -9.64 13.04
N TYR A 151 -11.21 -9.15 14.13
CA TYR A 151 -10.31 -8.00 14.05
C TYR A 151 -8.97 -8.41 13.43
N PRO A 152 -8.54 -7.77 12.34
CA PRO A 152 -7.28 -8.12 11.70
C PRO A 152 -6.09 -7.71 12.57
N ILE A 153 -4.94 -8.30 12.28
CA ILE A 153 -3.67 -8.02 12.95
C ILE A 153 -2.73 -7.41 11.93
N LEU A 154 -2.10 -6.28 12.27
CA LEU A 154 -1.05 -5.70 11.44
C LEU A 154 0.17 -6.64 11.41
N LYS A 155 0.64 -6.95 10.21
CA LYS A 155 1.82 -7.77 9.98
C LYS A 155 2.86 -6.99 9.18
N GLY A 156 3.81 -6.39 9.87
CA GLY A 156 4.86 -5.57 9.27
C GLY A 156 4.72 -4.10 9.64
N THR A 157 5.04 -3.21 8.71
CA THR A 157 5.12 -1.77 8.95
C THR A 157 3.74 -1.09 8.88
N ASP A 158 3.50 -0.16 9.80
CA ASP A 158 2.35 0.75 9.79
C ASP A 158 2.63 1.96 8.87
N GLY A 159 2.57 1.72 7.56
CA GLY A 159 2.85 2.73 6.52
C GLY A 159 1.73 2.85 5.48
N SER A 160 1.95 3.60 4.40
CA SER A 160 0.96 3.78 3.32
C SER A 160 0.52 2.47 2.64
N SER A 161 1.34 1.41 2.69
CA SER A 161 0.93 0.05 2.39
C SER A 161 0.96 -0.78 3.67
N LYS A 162 -0.19 -1.34 4.06
CA LYS A 162 -0.33 -2.18 5.26
C LYS A 162 -0.64 -3.60 4.85
N LYS A 163 0.14 -4.54 5.37
CA LYS A 163 -0.19 -5.96 5.32
C LYS A 163 -0.90 -6.32 6.61
N ILE A 164 -2.13 -6.80 6.48
CA ILE A 164 -2.96 -7.17 7.62
C ILE A 164 -3.40 -8.61 7.46
N VAL A 165 -3.51 -9.32 8.57
CA VAL A 165 -3.94 -10.72 8.59
C VAL A 165 -5.31 -10.78 9.21
N VAL A 166 -6.25 -11.48 8.56
CA VAL A 166 -7.50 -11.90 9.17
C VAL A 166 -7.28 -13.33 9.69
N PRO A 167 -7.20 -13.55 11.02
CA PRO A 167 -7.17 -14.89 11.59
C PRO A 167 -8.40 -15.70 11.17
N LEU A 168 -8.23 -17.01 10.98
CA LEU A 168 -9.33 -17.92 10.73
C LEU A 168 -9.94 -18.38 12.04
N LEU A 169 -11.24 -18.68 12.04
CA LEU A 169 -11.93 -19.20 13.22
C LEU A 169 -11.41 -20.59 13.61
N GLU A 170 -11.04 -21.38 12.61
CA GLU A 170 -10.33 -22.64 12.75
C GLU A 170 -9.16 -22.69 11.77
N PRO A 171 -8.02 -23.28 12.13
CA PRO A 171 -6.93 -23.52 11.20
C PRO A 171 -7.38 -24.40 10.01
N LEU A 172 -6.91 -24.07 8.81
CA LEU A 172 -7.05 -24.90 7.62
C LEU A 172 -5.95 -25.95 7.58
N ASN A 173 -6.27 -27.15 7.14
CA ASN A 173 -5.33 -28.18 6.74
C ASN A 173 -5.16 -28.20 5.21
N ALA A 174 -4.25 -29.04 4.73
CA ALA A 174 -4.07 -29.23 3.30
C ALA A 174 -5.39 -29.64 2.62
N HIS A 175 -5.70 -28.97 1.51
CA HIS A 175 -6.91 -29.07 0.70
C HIS A 175 -8.21 -28.57 1.32
N ASP A 176 -8.19 -28.06 2.56
CA ASP A 176 -9.39 -27.47 3.14
C ASP A 176 -9.82 -26.23 2.33
N PRO A 177 -11.11 -26.12 1.97
CA PRO A 177 -11.63 -24.96 1.29
C PRO A 177 -11.70 -23.76 2.25
N PHE A 178 -11.53 -22.56 1.71
CA PHE A 178 -11.70 -21.33 2.46
C PHE A 178 -12.50 -20.30 1.66
N LYS A 179 -13.12 -19.38 2.40
CA LYS A 179 -13.74 -18.17 1.87
C LYS A 179 -13.67 -17.11 2.95
N VAL A 180 -12.92 -16.04 2.73
CA VAL A 180 -12.71 -14.99 3.74
C VAL A 180 -12.96 -13.64 3.11
N ALA A 181 -13.68 -12.79 3.85
CA ALA A 181 -13.88 -11.41 3.49
C ALA A 181 -13.13 -10.49 4.46
N LEU A 182 -12.55 -9.41 3.94
CA LEU A 182 -12.07 -8.26 4.69
C LEU A 182 -12.91 -7.06 4.30
N LYS A 183 -13.36 -6.30 5.30
CA LYS A 183 -13.97 -4.98 5.14
C LYS A 183 -13.08 -3.93 5.79
N CYS A 184 -12.90 -2.80 5.13
CA CYS A 184 -12.18 -1.66 5.69
C CYS A 184 -12.79 -0.33 5.23
N THR A 185 -12.81 0.66 6.11
CA THR A 185 -13.12 2.06 5.79
C THR A 185 -11.87 2.91 5.87
N LEU A 186 -11.57 3.63 4.79
CA LEU A 186 -10.44 4.52 4.65
C LEU A 186 -10.94 5.97 4.51
N PRO A 187 -11.01 6.74 5.61
CA PRO A 187 -11.44 8.13 5.56
C PRO A 187 -10.38 9.04 4.91
N GLY A 188 -10.84 10.04 4.16
CA GLY A 188 -10.00 11.10 3.59
C GLY A 188 -9.09 10.67 2.42
N CYS A 189 -9.09 9.39 2.02
CA CYS A 189 -8.15 8.86 1.03
C CYS A 189 -8.51 9.17 -0.42
N MET A 190 -9.71 9.71 -0.69
CA MET A 190 -10.18 10.00 -2.04
C MET A 190 -10.32 11.51 -2.25
N LYS A 191 -9.43 12.17 -2.99
CA LYS A 191 -9.54 13.62 -3.26
C LYS A 191 -10.27 13.92 -4.58
N SER A 192 -10.73 15.15 -4.75
CA SER A 192 -11.26 15.59 -6.05
C SER A 192 -10.15 15.66 -7.11
N GLY A 193 -10.49 15.56 -8.39
CA GLY A 193 -9.51 15.48 -9.47
C GLY A 193 -9.12 14.03 -9.77
N LEU A 194 -7.85 13.85 -10.19
CA LEU A 194 -7.30 12.57 -10.62
C LEU A 194 -6.92 11.69 -9.42
N GLU A 195 -7.64 10.59 -9.24
CA GLU A 195 -7.41 9.61 -8.16
C GLU A 195 -7.46 8.18 -8.67
N TYR A 196 -7.06 7.25 -7.81
CA TYR A 196 -7.04 5.83 -8.15
C TYR A 196 -7.49 4.91 -7.02
N TYR A 197 -7.91 3.72 -7.40
CA TYR A 197 -8.04 2.56 -6.52
C TYR A 197 -7.13 1.44 -7.02
N ALA A 198 -6.33 0.85 -6.13
CA ALA A 198 -5.43 -0.25 -6.48
C ALA A 198 -5.92 -1.58 -5.88
N ALA A 199 -5.93 -2.60 -6.71
CA ALA A 199 -6.39 -3.94 -6.40
C ALA A 199 -5.21 -4.90 -6.62
N ALA A 200 -4.36 -5.07 -5.60
CA ALA A 200 -3.12 -5.84 -5.69
C ALA A 200 -3.27 -7.31 -5.24
N LEU A 201 -2.68 -8.25 -5.97
CA LEU A 201 -2.57 -9.66 -5.62
C LEU A 201 -1.13 -10.03 -5.30
N SER A 202 -0.94 -10.94 -4.37
CA SER A 202 0.38 -11.38 -3.92
C SER A 202 0.33 -12.84 -3.49
N PHE A 203 -0.02 -13.71 -4.42
CA PHE A 203 -0.09 -15.16 -4.25
C PHE A 203 1.02 -15.82 -5.07
N GLU A 204 1.61 -16.91 -4.55
CA GLU A 204 2.68 -17.64 -5.26
C GLU A 204 2.16 -18.37 -6.50
N GLN A 205 0.87 -18.69 -6.55
CA GLN A 205 0.27 -19.32 -7.73
C GLN A 205 0.48 -18.47 -8.99
N ASP A 206 0.63 -19.14 -10.14
CA ASP A 206 0.86 -18.45 -11.41
C ASP A 206 -0.31 -17.55 -11.79
N GLN A 207 -1.54 -18.07 -11.70
CA GLN A 207 -2.75 -17.37 -12.10
C GLN A 207 -3.90 -17.56 -11.12
N VAL A 208 -4.69 -16.51 -10.93
CA VAL A 208 -6.01 -16.55 -10.27
C VAL A 208 -7.07 -16.72 -11.36
N PRO A 209 -7.89 -17.78 -11.31
CA PRO A 209 -8.89 -18.07 -12.34
C PRO A 209 -9.90 -16.96 -12.57
N HIS A 210 -10.45 -16.37 -11.51
CA HIS A 210 -11.49 -15.36 -11.60
C HIS A 210 -11.23 -14.17 -10.68
N SER A 211 -11.36 -12.98 -11.24
CA SER A 211 -11.27 -11.72 -10.49
C SER A 211 -12.34 -10.76 -10.93
N THR A 212 -13.07 -10.20 -9.95
CA THR A 212 -14.06 -9.16 -10.17
C THR A 212 -13.72 -7.95 -9.31
N VAL A 213 -13.68 -6.78 -9.91
CA VAL A 213 -13.59 -5.50 -9.21
C VAL A 213 -14.82 -4.66 -9.56
N ARG A 214 -15.53 -4.20 -8.54
CA ARG A 214 -16.64 -3.27 -8.64
C ARG A 214 -16.25 -1.96 -7.98
N LEU A 215 -16.35 -0.87 -8.73
CA LEU A 215 -16.21 0.49 -8.23
C LEU A 215 -17.61 1.11 -8.16
N THR A 216 -18.00 1.57 -6.99
CA THR A 216 -19.30 2.21 -6.77
C THR A 216 -19.07 3.64 -6.31
N PHE A 217 -19.47 4.61 -7.13
CA PHE A 217 -19.38 6.03 -6.79
C PHE A 217 -20.74 6.52 -6.30
N VAL A 218 -20.77 7.13 -5.11
CA VAL A 218 -21.98 7.69 -4.49
C VAL A 218 -21.90 9.21 -4.50
N GLY A 219 -22.84 9.85 -5.20
CA GLY A 219 -22.93 11.30 -5.35
C GLY A 219 -22.00 11.84 -6.43
N ASP A 220 -20.72 12.00 -6.12
CA ASP A 220 -19.74 12.63 -7.02
C ASP A 220 -19.19 11.61 -8.01
N PHE A 221 -19.72 11.64 -9.23
CA PHE A 221 -19.35 10.70 -10.27
C PHE A 221 -18.08 11.11 -11.02
N PRO A 222 -17.23 10.15 -11.40
CA PRO A 222 -16.10 10.45 -12.25
C PRO A 222 -16.57 10.75 -13.68
N GLU A 223 -15.78 11.56 -14.39
CA GLU A 223 -15.96 11.83 -15.83
C GLU A 223 -15.60 10.59 -16.64
N TRP A 224 -14.60 9.84 -16.20
CA TRP A 224 -14.11 8.61 -16.82
C TRP A 224 -13.45 7.72 -15.76
N VAL A 225 -13.39 6.42 -16.06
CA VAL A 225 -12.67 5.42 -15.27
C VAL A 225 -11.86 4.56 -16.23
N ARG A 226 -10.57 4.34 -15.95
CA ARG A 226 -9.64 3.54 -16.75
C ARG A 226 -8.99 2.45 -15.91
N GLY A 227 -8.96 1.23 -16.42
CA GLY A 227 -8.30 0.10 -15.80
C GLY A 227 -6.91 -0.12 -16.39
N TYR A 228 -5.90 -0.23 -15.54
CA TYR A 228 -4.53 -0.59 -15.90
C TYR A 228 -4.13 -1.88 -15.20
N GLU A 229 -3.24 -2.63 -15.83
CA GLU A 229 -2.58 -3.78 -15.21
C GLU A 229 -1.10 -3.51 -14.99
N PHE A 230 -0.60 -4.08 -13.90
CA PHE A 230 0.78 -3.99 -13.51
C PHE A 230 1.28 -5.37 -13.06
N THR A 231 2.26 -5.90 -13.78
CA THR A 231 2.89 -7.19 -13.51
C THR A 231 4.37 -6.96 -13.16
N GLY A 232 4.70 -6.96 -11.88
CA GLY A 232 6.10 -6.90 -11.43
C GLY A 232 6.84 -5.62 -11.79
N ALA A 233 7.93 -5.68 -12.57
CA ALA A 233 8.77 -4.53 -12.90
C ALA A 233 8.41 -3.85 -14.25
N GLY A 234 7.29 -4.24 -14.86
CA GLY A 234 6.85 -3.73 -16.15
C GLY A 234 6.24 -2.33 -16.07
N SER A 235 6.13 -1.66 -17.23
CA SER A 235 5.31 -0.46 -17.36
C SER A 235 3.82 -0.79 -17.18
N PRO A 236 3.01 0.12 -16.61
CA PRO A 236 1.57 -0.08 -16.52
C PRO A 236 0.96 -0.18 -17.91
N GLU A 237 0.15 -1.21 -18.15
CA GLU A 237 -0.55 -1.42 -19.41
C GLU A 237 -2.01 -0.95 -19.28
N LEU A 238 -2.47 -0.09 -20.18
CA LEU A 238 -3.89 0.29 -20.24
C LEU A 238 -4.70 -0.92 -20.75
N LEU A 239 -5.60 -1.43 -19.92
CA LEU A 239 -6.48 -2.53 -20.31
C LEU A 239 -7.70 -2.03 -21.07
N ARG A 240 -8.39 -1.01 -20.54
CA ARG A 240 -9.65 -0.47 -21.08
C ARG A 240 -10.12 0.80 -20.38
N ASP A 241 -10.93 1.57 -21.10
CA ASP A 241 -11.88 2.51 -20.50
C ASP A 241 -13.10 1.73 -19.98
N LEU A 242 -13.49 1.97 -18.73
CA LEU A 242 -14.66 1.35 -18.09
C LEU A 242 -15.89 2.23 -18.28
N LEU A 243 -16.96 1.64 -18.79
CA LEU A 243 -18.25 2.28 -18.91
C LEU A 243 -19.08 2.04 -17.63
N PRO A 244 -19.88 3.03 -17.20
CA PRO A 244 -20.79 2.84 -16.08
C PRO A 244 -21.87 1.83 -16.47
N LEU A 245 -22.25 0.96 -15.54
CA LEU A 245 -23.44 0.14 -15.68
C LEU A 245 -24.70 1.02 -15.67
N PRO A 246 -25.77 0.62 -16.39
CA PRO A 246 -27.06 1.28 -16.28
C PRO A 246 -27.51 1.30 -14.82
N GLY A 247 -27.91 2.49 -14.35
CA GLY A 247 -28.35 2.68 -12.98
C GLY A 247 -29.10 4.00 -12.83
N GLU A 248 -29.96 4.06 -11.83
CA GLU A 248 -30.76 5.25 -11.52
C GLU A 248 -30.25 5.93 -10.24
N GLY A 249 -30.43 7.25 -10.18
CA GLY A 249 -30.23 8.03 -8.95
C GLY A 249 -28.78 8.45 -8.68
N ARG A 250 -28.36 8.33 -7.42
CA ARG A 250 -27.12 8.91 -6.87
C ARG A 250 -25.93 7.94 -6.86
N ILE A 251 -26.02 6.83 -7.59
CA ILE A 251 -25.02 5.76 -7.60
C ILE A 251 -24.60 5.47 -9.04
N ARG A 252 -23.30 5.33 -9.29
CA ARG A 252 -22.76 4.78 -10.54
C ARG A 252 -21.81 3.65 -10.24
N GLU A 253 -21.97 2.55 -10.97
CA GLU A 253 -21.14 1.36 -10.81
C GLU A 253 -20.31 1.11 -12.06
N TYR A 254 -19.09 0.64 -11.86
CA TYR A 254 -18.18 0.19 -12.91
C TYR A 254 -17.68 -1.19 -12.51
N VAL A 255 -17.72 -2.14 -13.43
CA VAL A 255 -17.31 -3.52 -13.15
C VAL A 255 -16.22 -3.94 -14.13
N ASP A 256 -15.13 -4.45 -13.58
CA ASP A 256 -14.08 -5.14 -14.30
C ASP A 256 -14.08 -6.61 -13.90
N THR A 257 -14.18 -7.49 -14.90
CA THR A 257 -14.09 -8.94 -14.71
C THR A 257 -12.95 -9.46 -15.56
N ALA A 258 -12.10 -10.26 -14.94
CA ALA A 258 -10.93 -10.84 -15.56
C ALA A 258 -10.80 -12.32 -15.24
N VAL A 259 -10.23 -13.04 -16.18
CA VAL A 259 -9.92 -14.45 -16.06
C VAL A 259 -8.43 -14.66 -16.20
N HIS A 260 -7.90 -15.67 -15.50
CA HIS A 260 -6.49 -16.08 -15.61
C HIS A 260 -5.48 -14.96 -15.34
N ILE A 261 -5.76 -14.10 -14.36
CA ILE A 261 -4.86 -12.98 -14.03
C ILE A 261 -3.63 -13.47 -13.26
N PRO A 262 -2.44 -12.88 -13.42
CA PRO A 262 -1.26 -13.31 -12.69
C PRO A 262 -1.46 -13.21 -11.17
N GLY A 263 -1.03 -14.22 -10.41
CA GLY A 263 -1.16 -14.26 -8.94
C GLY A 263 -0.37 -13.15 -8.22
N GLN A 264 0.57 -12.52 -8.92
CA GLN A 264 1.40 -11.41 -8.44
C GLN A 264 1.25 -10.15 -9.32
N SER A 265 0.03 -9.68 -9.48
CA SER A 265 -0.32 -8.50 -10.28
C SER A 265 -0.94 -7.40 -9.43
N ALA A 266 -1.09 -6.21 -9.99
CA ALA A 266 -1.99 -5.21 -9.46
C ALA A 266 -2.82 -4.61 -10.60
N ARG A 267 -4.11 -4.46 -10.36
CA ARG A 267 -4.97 -3.66 -11.23
C ARG A 267 -5.20 -2.30 -10.61
N VAL A 268 -4.97 -1.25 -11.38
CA VAL A 268 -5.13 0.12 -10.92
C VAL A 268 -6.25 0.75 -11.72
N TYR A 269 -7.25 1.27 -11.01
CA TYR A 269 -8.39 1.95 -11.60
C TYR A 269 -8.21 3.44 -11.37
N LEU A 270 -7.81 4.15 -12.43
CA LEU A 270 -7.63 5.59 -12.43
C LEU A 270 -8.94 6.26 -12.84
N PHE A 271 -9.28 7.37 -12.21
CA PHE A 271 -10.51 8.10 -12.51
C PHE A 271 -10.36 9.59 -12.21
N SER A 272 -11.04 10.41 -12.99
CA SER A 272 -11.11 11.86 -12.78
C SER A 272 -12.45 12.25 -12.18
N ARG A 273 -12.45 12.90 -11.02
CA ARG A 273 -13.66 13.45 -10.39
C ARG A 273 -13.70 14.97 -10.50
N PRO A 274 -14.90 15.58 -10.64
CA PRO A 274 -15.05 17.03 -10.70
C PRO A 274 -14.34 17.71 -9.53
N SER A 275 -13.58 18.76 -9.82
CA SER A 275 -12.94 19.57 -8.79
C SER A 275 -13.99 20.34 -7.98
N LYS A 276 -13.79 20.50 -6.66
CA LYS A 276 -14.67 21.36 -5.84
C LYS A 276 -14.76 22.79 -6.38
N THR A 277 -13.76 23.25 -7.12
CA THR A 277 -13.69 24.58 -7.75
C THR A 277 -14.66 24.74 -8.93
N GLN A 278 -14.88 23.69 -9.74
CA GLN A 278 -15.81 23.73 -10.88
C GLN A 278 -17.29 23.84 -10.47
N ARG A 279 -17.65 23.39 -9.26
CA ARG A 279 -19.03 23.49 -8.73
C ARG A 279 -19.50 24.91 -8.42
N ARG A 280 -18.59 25.88 -8.28
CA ARG A 280 -18.97 27.30 -8.05
C ARG A 280 -19.29 28.07 -9.33
N LEU A 281 -19.02 27.49 -10.51
CA LEU A 281 -19.18 28.17 -11.81
C LEU A 281 -20.38 27.68 -12.62
N THR A 282 -21.14 26.72 -12.11
CA THR A 282 -22.41 26.28 -12.72
C THR A 282 -23.56 26.65 -11.77
N PRO A 283 -24.34 27.71 -12.08
CA PRO A 283 -25.58 27.97 -11.38
C PRO A 283 -26.57 26.84 -11.70
N SER A 284 -27.21 26.32 -10.66
CA SER A 284 -28.38 25.43 -10.72
C SER A 284 -29.55 26.07 -11.44
#